data_AF-K7U7C5-F1
#
_entry.id   AF-K7U7C5-F1
#
_cell.length_a   1.000
_cell.length_b   1.000
_cell.length_c   1.000
_cell.angle_alpha   90.00
_cell.angle_beta   90.00
_cell.angle_gamma   90.00
#
_symmetry.space_group_name_H-M   'P 1'
#
loop_
_entity.id
_entity.type
_entity.pdbx_description
1 polymer ?
#
loop_
_entity_poly.entity_id
_entity_poly.type
_entity_poly.pdbx_seq_one_letter_code
_entity_poly.pdbx_strand_id
1 'polypeptide(L)'
;MDALCPQVLHVAVAGRALAVVERDGTSDPATGRVLTGSWLWESSLVLAAHLAADPRARRRLRGATVVELGAGTGLPGIAAVACLGAARCVLTDVAALLPGLRANADANGLSAARARVRELRWGDLLPLDDGDGRVGVVLLSDVFYDPEDMPAMAATLRGMWWTDEGGGGTAGWAASEVRDSVLDCMDVLREHGFEVVEVDRVTTPLLRDPGQSAAFAVYRISLRHGDYENFSCSLSC
;
A
#
# COMPACT_ATOMS: atom_id res chain seq x y z
N MET A 1 -25.92 -1.93 -21.28
CA MET A 1 -24.67 -2.51 -20.77
C MET A 1 -24.85 -2.54 -19.27
N ASP A 2 -25.32 -3.67 -18.74
CA ASP A 2 -25.57 -3.81 -17.30
C ASP A 2 -24.24 -3.62 -16.59
N ALA A 3 -24.12 -2.56 -15.80
CA ALA A 3 -23.03 -2.47 -14.84
C ALA A 3 -23.16 -3.72 -13.96
N LEU A 4 -22.18 -4.62 -14.03
CA LEU A 4 -22.12 -5.79 -13.15
C LEU A 4 -22.29 -5.27 -11.72
N CYS A 5 -23.30 -5.78 -11.02
CA CYS A 5 -23.57 -5.39 -9.63
C CYS A 5 -22.27 -5.57 -8.83
N PRO A 6 -21.79 -4.55 -8.10
CA PRO A 6 -20.54 -4.68 -7.36
C PRO A 6 -20.66 -5.82 -6.36
N GLN A 7 -19.65 -6.69 -6.33
CA GLN A 7 -19.57 -7.77 -5.35
C GLN A 7 -18.99 -7.22 -4.04
N VAL A 8 -19.54 -7.65 -2.90
CA VAL A 8 -19.00 -7.28 -1.59
C VAL A 8 -18.38 -8.52 -0.95
N LEU A 9 -17.06 -8.49 -0.79
CA LEU A 9 -16.31 -9.48 -0.04
C LEU A 9 -16.20 -9.05 1.42
N HIS A 10 -16.28 -10.01 2.34
CA HIS A 10 -16.05 -9.77 3.76
C HIS A 10 -14.74 -10.43 4.19
N VAL A 11 -13.75 -9.61 4.55
CA VAL A 11 -12.41 -10.06 4.92
C VAL A 11 -12.21 -9.92 6.43
N ALA A 12 -11.83 -11.00 7.11
CA ALA A 12 -11.52 -10.96 8.54
C ALA A 12 -10.09 -10.48 8.79
N VAL A 13 -9.93 -9.34 9.49
CA VAL A 13 -8.63 -8.83 9.95
C VAL A 13 -8.68 -8.53 11.44
N ALA A 14 -7.80 -9.17 12.23
CA ALA A 14 -7.73 -9.02 13.69
C ALA A 14 -9.11 -9.18 14.41
N GLY A 15 -9.92 -10.14 13.96
CA GLY A 15 -11.24 -10.43 14.53
C GLY A 15 -12.36 -9.47 14.11
N ARG A 16 -12.12 -8.53 13.19
CA ARG A 16 -13.14 -7.67 12.58
C ARG A 16 -13.36 -8.05 11.13
N ALA A 17 -14.61 -8.05 10.68
CA ALA A 17 -14.93 -8.21 9.27
C ALA A 17 -14.93 -6.85 8.57
N LEU A 18 -14.08 -6.70 7.55
CA LEU A 18 -14.01 -5.53 6.68
C LEU A 18 -14.74 -5.83 5.37
N ALA A 19 -15.52 -4.87 4.88
CA ALA A 19 -16.19 -4.99 3.59
C ALA A 19 -15.28 -4.46 2.47
N VAL A 20 -15.12 -5.23 1.39
CA VAL A 20 -14.42 -4.82 0.18
C VAL A 20 -15.40 -4.91 -0.99
N VAL A 21 -15.73 -3.75 -1.54
CA VAL A 21 -16.61 -3.57 -2.69
C VAL A 21 -15.78 -3.66 -3.97
N GLU A 22 -15.87 -4.79 -4.66
CA GLU A 22 -15.23 -4.99 -5.96
C GLU A 22 -16.06 -4.36 -7.08
N ARG A 23 -15.36 -3.78 -8.06
CA ARG A 23 -15.94 -3.22 -9.28
C ARG A 23 -15.31 -3.88 -10.50
N ASP A 24 -15.48 -5.19 -10.57
CA ASP A 24 -14.96 -6.04 -11.64
C ASP A 24 -15.40 -5.56 -13.03
N GLY A 25 -14.50 -5.71 -14.01
CA GLY A 25 -14.76 -5.33 -15.40
C GLY A 25 -14.77 -3.82 -15.65
N THR A 26 -14.44 -3.00 -14.65
CA THR A 26 -14.25 -1.56 -14.87
C THR A 26 -13.01 -1.35 -15.73
N SER A 27 -13.14 -0.51 -16.76
CA SER A 27 -12.02 -0.08 -17.60
C SER A 27 -11.86 1.42 -17.48
N ASP A 28 -10.62 1.90 -17.60
CA ASP A 28 -10.31 3.32 -17.66
C ASP A 28 -11.00 3.92 -18.89
N PRO A 29 -11.90 4.91 -18.74
CA PRO A 29 -12.58 5.51 -19.88
C PRO A 29 -11.64 6.23 -20.85
N ALA A 30 -10.45 6.66 -20.39
CA ALA A 30 -9.47 7.36 -21.21
C ALA A 30 -8.57 6.41 -22.02
N THR A 31 -8.19 5.25 -21.45
CA THR A 31 -7.23 4.33 -22.07
C THR A 31 -7.84 3.02 -22.54
N GLY A 32 -9.05 2.68 -22.10
CA GLY A 32 -9.70 1.39 -22.33
C GLY A 32 -9.05 0.21 -21.59
N ARG A 33 -7.99 0.44 -20.82
CA ARG A 33 -7.32 -0.61 -20.03
C ARG A 33 -8.21 -1.03 -18.87
N VAL A 34 -8.20 -2.32 -18.57
CA VAL A 34 -8.88 -2.84 -17.38
C VAL A 34 -8.23 -2.25 -16.13
N LEU A 35 -9.04 -1.73 -15.22
CA LEU A 35 -8.58 -1.19 -13.94
C LEU A 35 -8.36 -2.34 -12.96
N THR A 36 -7.21 -3.00 -13.04
CA THR A 36 -6.89 -4.15 -12.17
C THR A 36 -6.93 -3.84 -10.68
N GLY A 37 -6.74 -2.58 -10.28
CA GLY A 37 -6.93 -2.14 -8.90
C GLY A 37 -8.40 -2.06 -8.42
N SER A 38 -9.40 -2.37 -9.27
CA SER A 38 -10.82 -2.29 -8.90
C SER A 38 -11.33 -3.51 -8.13
N TRP A 39 -10.47 -4.50 -7.89
CA TRP A 39 -10.77 -5.70 -7.13
C TRP A 39 -9.63 -6.10 -6.19
N LEU A 40 -9.91 -7.06 -5.32
CA LEU A 40 -9.00 -7.49 -4.28
C LEU A 40 -7.92 -8.43 -4.84
N TRP A 41 -6.67 -8.14 -4.50
CA TRP A 41 -5.52 -9.00 -4.77
C TRP A 41 -5.06 -9.70 -3.49
N GLU A 42 -4.55 -10.93 -3.60
CA GLU A 42 -4.11 -11.74 -2.47
C GLU A 42 -2.98 -11.08 -1.68
N SER A 43 -2.08 -10.36 -2.35
CA SER A 43 -1.04 -9.53 -1.72
C SER A 43 -1.64 -8.56 -0.69
N SER A 44 -2.83 -8.02 -0.96
CA SER A 44 -3.57 -7.12 -0.07
C SER A 44 -4.07 -7.84 1.20
N LEU A 45 -4.60 -9.07 1.03
CA LEU A 45 -5.00 -9.95 2.13
C LEU A 45 -3.81 -10.36 3.01
N VAL A 46 -2.72 -10.80 2.36
CA VAL A 46 -1.48 -11.23 3.01
C VAL A 46 -0.87 -10.10 3.82
N LEU A 47 -0.80 -8.89 3.25
CA LEU A 47 -0.29 -7.73 3.97
C LEU A 47 -1.15 -7.38 5.19
N ALA A 48 -2.47 -7.30 5.03
CA ALA A 48 -3.39 -7.00 6.14
C ALA A 48 -3.31 -8.04 7.27
N ALA A 49 -3.20 -9.32 6.92
CA ALA A 49 -3.04 -10.42 7.87
C ALA A 49 -1.70 -10.34 8.61
N HIS A 50 -0.60 -10.09 7.90
CA HIS A 50 0.73 -9.94 8.49
C HIS A 50 0.78 -8.75 9.46
N LEU A 51 0.28 -7.58 9.06
CA LEU A 51 0.22 -6.39 9.92
C LEU A 51 -0.60 -6.64 11.20
N ALA A 52 -1.64 -7.48 11.10
CA ALA A 52 -2.46 -7.87 12.24
C ALA A 52 -1.75 -8.84 13.20
N ALA A 53 -0.93 -9.74 12.67
CA ALA A 53 -0.26 -10.81 13.41
C ALA A 53 1.09 -10.39 14.00
N ASP A 54 1.88 -9.54 13.32
CA ASP A 54 3.22 -9.15 13.76
C ASP A 54 3.18 -8.04 14.84
N PRO A 55 3.65 -8.30 16.08
CA PRO A 55 3.70 -7.29 17.13
C PRO A 55 4.54 -6.06 16.77
N ARG A 56 5.57 -6.20 15.92
CA ARG A 56 6.43 -5.07 15.52
C ARG A 56 5.68 -4.14 14.58
N ALA A 57 5.01 -4.66 13.56
CA ALA A 57 4.09 -3.92 12.71
C ALA A 57 2.99 -3.24 13.53
N ARG A 58 2.33 -3.96 14.44
CA ARG A 58 1.30 -3.38 15.34
C ARG A 58 1.82 -2.22 16.20
N ARG A 59 3.07 -2.30 16.66
CA ARG A 59 3.70 -1.20 17.43
C ARG A 59 3.90 0.04 16.57
N ARG A 60 4.30 -0.13 15.31
CA ARG A 60 4.53 0.97 14.37
C ARG A 60 3.22 1.60 13.88
N LEU A 61 2.15 0.81 13.75
CA LEU A 61 0.84 1.31 13.32
C LEU A 61 0.10 2.10 14.40
N ARG A 62 0.26 1.78 15.69
CA ARG A 62 -0.47 2.46 16.77
C ARG A 62 -0.26 3.98 16.75
N GLY A 63 -1.34 4.72 16.53
CA GLY A 63 -1.34 6.18 16.46
C GLY A 63 -0.68 6.78 15.21
N ALA A 64 -0.24 5.95 14.25
CA ALA A 64 0.46 6.44 13.07
C ALA A 64 -0.48 7.06 12.03
N THR A 65 0.08 7.97 11.24
CA THR A 65 -0.41 8.30 9.90
C THR A 65 0.15 7.28 8.92
N VAL A 66 -0.75 6.58 8.22
CA VAL A 66 -0.40 5.53 7.25
C VAL A 66 -0.62 6.07 5.83
N VAL A 67 0.32 5.83 4.93
CA VAL A 67 0.12 6.07 3.49
C VAL A 67 0.10 4.73 2.77
N GLU A 68 -0.87 4.50 1.89
CA GLU A 68 -0.89 3.33 1.02
C GLU A 68 -0.71 3.78 -0.44
N LEU A 69 0.33 3.26 -1.10
CA LEU A 69 0.69 3.57 -2.49
C LEU A 69 0.17 2.47 -3.42
N GLY A 70 -0.55 2.85 -4.47
CA GLY A 70 -1.21 1.87 -5.36
C GLY A 70 -2.24 1.05 -4.59
N ALA A 71 -3.13 1.73 -3.87
CA ALA A 71 -4.02 1.10 -2.90
C ALA A 71 -5.03 0.13 -3.53
N GLY A 72 -5.44 0.36 -4.77
CA GLY A 72 -6.51 -0.39 -5.44
C GLY A 72 -7.81 -0.34 -4.63
N THR A 73 -8.09 -1.42 -3.91
CA THR A 73 -9.23 -1.51 -2.98
C THR A 73 -8.96 -0.88 -1.61
N GLY A 74 -7.69 -0.71 -1.21
CA GLY A 74 -7.25 -0.04 0.01
C GLY A 74 -7.37 -0.85 1.30
N LEU A 75 -7.48 -2.19 1.20
CA LEU A 75 -7.70 -3.05 2.36
C LEU A 75 -6.62 -2.88 3.46
N PRO A 76 -5.30 -2.91 3.18
CA PRO A 76 -4.25 -2.72 4.19
C PRO A 76 -4.37 -1.41 4.96
N GLY A 77 -4.55 -0.29 4.26
CA GLY A 77 -4.71 1.03 4.87
C GLY A 77 -6.03 1.18 5.65
N ILE A 78 -7.13 0.61 5.14
CA ILE A 78 -8.41 0.53 5.87
C ILE A 78 -8.24 -0.31 7.13
N ALA A 79 -7.63 -1.49 7.04
CA ALA A 79 -7.39 -2.37 8.18
C ALA A 79 -6.48 -1.72 9.23
N ALA A 80 -5.46 -0.98 8.81
CA ALA A 80 -4.58 -0.24 9.72
C ALA A 80 -5.38 0.67 10.67
N VAL A 81 -6.38 1.38 10.14
CA VAL A 81 -7.23 2.32 10.89
C VAL A 81 -8.39 1.63 11.61
N ALA A 82 -9.09 0.72 10.93
CA ALA A 82 -10.29 0.06 11.43
C ALA A 82 -9.99 -1.03 12.47
N CYS A 83 -8.81 -1.65 12.41
CA CYS A 83 -8.48 -2.86 13.18
C CYS A 83 -7.19 -2.74 14.00
N LEU A 84 -6.19 -1.99 13.52
CA LEU A 84 -4.83 -2.07 14.06
C LEU A 84 -4.38 -0.85 14.87
N GLY A 85 -5.23 0.17 14.95
CA GLY A 85 -5.02 1.33 15.82
C GLY A 85 -4.22 2.47 15.21
N ALA A 86 -4.07 2.51 13.88
CA ALA A 86 -3.61 3.71 13.19
C ALA A 86 -4.59 4.86 13.42
N ALA A 87 -4.04 6.08 13.56
CA ALA A 87 -4.85 7.27 13.78
C ALA A 87 -5.66 7.58 12.52
N ARG A 88 -5.02 7.49 11.36
CA ARG A 88 -5.59 7.75 10.04
C ARG A 88 -4.78 7.07 8.92
N CYS A 89 -5.35 7.00 7.73
CA CYS A 89 -4.66 6.64 6.50
C CYS A 89 -4.91 7.66 5.39
N VAL A 90 -3.94 7.78 4.49
CA VAL A 90 -4.06 8.41 3.17
C VAL A 90 -3.92 7.30 2.14
N LEU A 91 -5.03 6.96 1.50
CA LEU A 91 -5.11 5.92 0.48
C LEU A 91 -4.92 6.59 -0.88
N THR A 92 -3.92 6.14 -1.64
CA THR A 92 -3.52 6.80 -2.87
C THR A 92 -3.52 5.86 -4.08
N ASP A 93 -3.99 6.38 -5.21
CA ASP A 93 -4.00 5.68 -6.49
C ASP A 93 -4.21 6.67 -7.66
N VAL A 94 -4.30 6.18 -8.89
CA VAL A 94 -4.70 6.95 -10.07
C VAL A 94 -6.18 7.38 -9.97
N ALA A 95 -6.51 8.51 -10.60
CA ALA A 95 -7.85 9.13 -10.55
C ALA A 95 -9.01 8.15 -10.79
N ALA A 96 -8.85 7.22 -11.73
CA ALA A 96 -9.88 6.27 -12.14
C ALA A 96 -10.27 5.28 -11.03
N LEU A 97 -9.39 5.00 -10.07
CA LEU A 97 -9.63 4.06 -8.97
C LEU A 97 -10.21 4.71 -7.71
N LEU A 98 -10.10 6.04 -7.58
CA LEU A 98 -10.53 6.76 -6.38
C LEU A 98 -12.02 6.58 -6.01
N PRO A 99 -12.98 6.47 -6.95
CA PRO A 99 -14.38 6.22 -6.60
C PRO A 99 -14.61 4.85 -5.92
N GLY A 100 -13.86 3.82 -6.33
CA GLY A 100 -13.90 2.50 -5.70
C GLY A 100 -13.24 2.52 -4.32
N LEU A 101 -12.06 3.14 -4.25
CA LEU A 101 -11.30 3.30 -3.01
C LEU A 101 -12.08 4.08 -1.93
N ARG A 102 -12.80 5.15 -2.30
CA ARG A 102 -13.71 5.87 -1.38
C ARG A 102 -14.85 4.99 -0.90
N ALA A 103 -15.48 4.24 -1.80
CA ALA A 103 -16.58 3.35 -1.44
C ALA A 103 -16.13 2.27 -0.43
N ASN A 104 -14.89 1.78 -0.53
CA ASN A 104 -14.33 0.84 0.45
C ASN A 104 -14.07 1.48 1.81
N ALA A 105 -13.54 2.71 1.86
CA ALA A 105 -13.40 3.43 3.12
C ALA A 105 -14.77 3.67 3.80
N ASP A 106 -15.77 4.10 3.01
CA ASP A 106 -17.13 4.36 3.47
C ASP A 106 -17.83 3.07 3.96
N ALA A 107 -17.66 1.95 3.24
CA ALA A 107 -18.23 0.65 3.61
C ALA A 107 -17.72 0.13 4.97
N ASN A 108 -16.57 0.63 5.43
CA ASN A 108 -15.97 0.30 6.73
C ASN A 108 -16.18 1.41 7.78
N GLY A 109 -17.05 2.39 7.50
CA GLY A 109 -17.41 3.46 8.43
C GLY A 109 -16.28 4.43 8.74
N LEU A 110 -15.27 4.54 7.85
CA LEU A 110 -14.17 5.48 8.03
C LEU A 110 -14.57 6.85 7.49
N SER A 111 -14.51 7.88 8.34
CA SER A 111 -14.72 9.26 7.90
C SER A 111 -13.55 9.75 7.04
N ALA A 112 -13.78 10.77 6.22
CA ALA A 112 -12.73 11.41 5.41
C ALA A 112 -11.54 11.95 6.25
N ALA A 113 -11.73 12.19 7.55
CA ALA A 113 -10.65 12.56 8.46
C ALA A 113 -9.76 11.37 8.88
N ARG A 114 -10.33 10.15 8.89
CA ARG A 114 -9.62 8.91 9.24
C ARG A 114 -9.11 8.15 8.02
N ALA A 115 -9.74 8.30 6.86
CA ALA A 115 -9.32 7.72 5.59
C ALA A 115 -9.46 8.76 4.47
N ARG A 116 -8.35 9.43 4.14
CA ARG A 116 -8.29 10.39 3.03
C ARG A 116 -7.99 9.65 1.74
N VAL A 117 -8.79 9.85 0.70
CA VAL A 117 -8.54 9.27 -0.62
C VAL A 117 -8.03 10.36 -1.56
N ARG A 118 -6.82 10.17 -2.10
CA ARG A 118 -6.11 11.17 -2.92
C ARG A 118 -5.57 10.53 -4.20
N GLU A 119 -5.56 11.32 -5.27
CA GLU A 119 -4.78 10.96 -6.45
C GLU A 119 -3.29 11.07 -6.13
N LEU A 120 -2.50 10.07 -6.53
CA LEU A 120 -1.04 10.14 -6.53
C LEU A 120 -0.52 9.22 -7.64
N ARG A 121 0.21 9.80 -8.59
CA ARG A 121 1.00 9.03 -9.55
C ARG A 121 2.38 8.81 -8.96
N TRP A 122 2.93 7.62 -9.16
CA TRP A 122 4.30 7.36 -8.73
C TRP A 122 5.25 8.30 -9.46
N GLY A 123 6.26 8.81 -8.75
CA GLY A 123 7.14 9.90 -9.18
C GLY A 123 6.74 11.24 -8.58
N ASP A 124 5.47 11.45 -8.25
CA ASP A 124 4.99 12.70 -7.66
C ASP A 124 5.21 12.72 -6.14
N LEU A 125 5.28 13.93 -5.60
CA LEU A 125 5.24 14.18 -4.15
C LEU A 125 3.80 14.12 -3.66
N LEU A 126 3.58 13.47 -2.52
CA LEU A 126 2.30 13.53 -1.81
C LEU A 126 2.30 14.76 -0.89
N PRO A 127 1.53 15.82 -1.19
CA PRO A 127 1.37 16.94 -0.27
C PRO A 127 0.56 16.48 0.95
N LEU A 128 1.23 16.36 2.09
CA LEU A 128 0.61 16.12 3.38
C LEU A 128 0.33 17.47 4.04
N ASP A 129 -0.87 17.61 4.61
CA ASP A 129 -1.21 18.83 5.36
C ASP A 129 -0.57 18.80 6.75
N ASP A 130 -0.42 19.95 7.41
CA ASP A 130 0.04 20.04 8.81
C ASP A 130 -0.75 19.09 9.74
N GLY A 131 -2.03 18.91 9.45
CA GLY A 131 -2.92 18.02 10.17
C GLY A 131 -2.56 16.53 10.04
N ASP A 132 -1.91 16.10 8.96
CA ASP A 132 -1.52 14.71 8.71
C ASP A 132 -0.27 14.29 9.48
N GLY A 133 0.54 15.26 9.92
CA GLY A 133 1.82 14.98 10.57
C GLY A 133 2.78 14.23 9.65
N ARG A 134 3.85 13.66 10.23
CA ARG A 134 4.79 12.85 9.43
C ARG A 134 4.25 11.43 9.21
N VAL A 135 4.53 10.85 8.04
CA VAL A 135 4.13 9.47 7.71
C VAL A 135 4.85 8.49 8.64
N GLY A 136 4.11 7.76 9.47
CA GLY A 136 4.69 6.74 10.34
C GLY A 136 4.91 5.41 9.62
N VAL A 137 3.99 5.05 8.72
CA VAL A 137 4.01 3.79 7.99
C VAL A 137 3.62 4.00 6.53
N VAL A 138 4.36 3.37 5.61
CA VAL A 138 3.98 3.24 4.20
C VAL A 138 3.62 1.79 3.88
N LEU A 139 2.52 1.58 3.17
CA LEU A 139 2.04 0.27 2.75
C LEU A 139 2.04 0.18 1.22
N LEU A 140 2.46 -0.97 0.70
CA LEU A 140 2.42 -1.27 -0.73
C LEU A 140 1.97 -2.72 -0.95
N SER A 141 0.80 -2.95 -1.52
CA SER A 141 0.37 -4.31 -1.87
C SER A 141 0.25 -4.44 -3.37
N ASP A 142 0.94 -5.42 -3.94
CA ASP A 142 0.85 -5.74 -5.36
C ASP A 142 1.30 -4.60 -6.30
N VAL A 143 2.39 -3.92 -5.94
CA VAL A 143 2.99 -2.85 -6.78
C VAL A 143 4.28 -3.27 -7.48
N PHE A 144 4.86 -4.42 -7.11
CA PHE A 144 6.13 -4.93 -7.65
C PHE A 144 5.90 -5.76 -8.92
N TYR A 145 5.17 -5.21 -9.89
CA TYR A 145 4.82 -5.90 -11.13
C TYR A 145 5.58 -5.39 -12.37
N ASP A 146 6.12 -4.17 -12.33
CA ASP A 146 6.88 -3.57 -13.44
C ASP A 146 8.13 -2.85 -12.92
N PRO A 147 9.34 -3.37 -13.20
CA PRO A 147 10.59 -2.71 -12.82
C PRO A 147 10.77 -1.30 -13.41
N GLU A 148 10.16 -0.98 -14.56
CA GLU A 148 10.25 0.34 -15.20
C GLU A 148 9.54 1.44 -14.38
N ASP A 149 8.52 1.06 -13.59
CA ASP A 149 7.77 1.97 -12.72
C ASP A 149 8.49 2.25 -11.38
N MET A 150 9.47 1.42 -11.02
CA MET A 150 10.09 1.44 -9.69
C MET A 150 10.98 2.66 -9.40
N PRO A 151 11.67 3.31 -10.36
CA PRO A 151 12.35 4.59 -10.10
C PRO A 151 11.36 5.69 -9.68
N ALA A 152 10.19 5.72 -10.30
CA ALA A 152 9.14 6.67 -9.94
C ALA A 152 8.57 6.37 -8.54
N MET A 153 8.30 5.09 -8.24
CA MET A 153 7.94 4.65 -6.89
C MET A 153 8.98 5.07 -5.85
N ALA A 154 10.27 4.85 -6.14
CA ALA A 154 11.36 5.23 -5.24
C ALA A 154 11.40 6.73 -4.96
N ALA A 155 11.15 7.57 -5.98
CA ALA A 155 11.07 9.02 -5.83
C ALA A 155 9.91 9.44 -4.91
N THR A 156 8.72 8.85 -5.10
CA THR A 156 7.56 9.07 -4.22
C THR A 156 7.87 8.63 -2.78
N LEU A 157 8.46 7.45 -2.59
CA LEU A 157 8.87 6.98 -1.26
C LEU A 157 9.85 7.95 -0.60
N ARG A 158 10.89 8.38 -1.33
CA ARG A 158 11.90 9.33 -0.83
C ARG A 158 11.27 10.66 -0.41
N GLY A 159 10.29 11.15 -1.16
CA GLY A 159 9.57 12.40 -0.86
C GLY A 159 8.81 12.41 0.46
N MET A 160 8.46 11.23 1.00
CA MET A 160 7.74 11.11 2.28
C MET A 160 8.51 10.37 3.38
N TRP A 161 9.70 9.83 3.07
CA TRP A 161 10.51 9.11 4.04
C TRP A 161 11.28 10.08 4.92
N TRP A 162 11.09 9.98 6.23
CA TRP A 162 11.86 10.74 7.21
C TRP A 162 12.43 9.79 8.28
N THR A 163 13.46 10.26 8.96
CA THR A 163 14.11 9.57 10.08
C THR A 163 14.43 10.58 11.17
N ASP A 164 14.59 10.09 12.40
CA ASP A 164 15.13 10.89 13.50
C ASP A 164 16.42 10.26 14.06
N GLU A 165 17.15 11.05 14.85
CA GLU A 165 18.40 10.62 15.50
C GLU A 165 18.21 9.41 16.44
N GLY A 166 16.99 9.15 16.90
CA GLY A 166 16.65 8.02 17.77
C GLY A 166 16.37 6.72 17.02
N GLY A 167 16.56 6.67 15.69
CA GLY A 167 16.19 5.51 14.86
C GLY A 167 14.68 5.36 14.65
N GLY A 168 13.91 6.41 14.96
CA GLY A 168 12.54 6.60 14.53
C GLY A 168 12.47 7.07 13.08
N GLY A 169 11.24 7.24 12.58
CA GLY A 169 11.00 7.55 11.18
C GLY A 169 9.93 6.67 10.54
N THR A 170 9.79 6.86 9.24
CA THR A 170 8.93 6.06 8.37
C THR A 170 9.44 4.61 8.31
N ALA A 171 8.52 3.66 8.40
CA ALA A 171 8.78 2.26 8.10
C ALA A 171 7.81 1.76 7.03
N GLY A 172 8.27 0.93 6.10
CA GLY A 172 7.44 0.38 5.03
C GLY A 172 7.15 -1.10 5.22
N TRP A 173 5.96 -1.52 4.81
CA TRP A 173 5.66 -2.93 4.54
C TRP A 173 5.09 -3.07 3.14
N ALA A 174 5.55 -4.09 2.43
CA ALA A 174 4.99 -4.48 1.16
C ALA A 174 4.62 -5.96 1.14
N ALA A 175 3.68 -6.33 0.28
CA ALA A 175 3.45 -7.73 -0.05
C ALA A 175 3.25 -7.89 -1.56
N SER A 176 3.73 -9.02 -2.08
CA SER A 176 3.62 -9.35 -3.50
C SER A 176 3.65 -10.88 -3.68
N GLU A 177 3.01 -11.37 -4.74
CA GLU A 177 3.21 -12.73 -5.22
C GLU A 177 4.69 -12.97 -5.54
N VAL A 178 5.25 -14.09 -5.12
CA VAL A 178 6.66 -14.42 -5.39
C VAL A 178 6.82 -14.77 -6.87
N ARG A 179 7.35 -13.82 -7.65
CA ARG A 179 7.71 -13.95 -9.06
C ARG A 179 9.12 -13.39 -9.28
N ASP A 180 9.81 -13.84 -10.33
CA ASP A 180 11.16 -13.36 -10.66
C ASP A 180 11.21 -11.83 -10.85
N SER A 181 10.19 -11.25 -11.50
CA SER A 181 10.08 -9.79 -11.72
C SER A 181 10.00 -8.96 -10.43
N VAL A 182 9.61 -9.57 -9.30
CA VAL A 182 9.59 -8.87 -8.00
C VAL A 182 11.01 -8.62 -7.51
N LEU A 183 11.96 -9.52 -7.80
CA LEU A 183 13.37 -9.31 -7.45
C LEU A 183 13.94 -8.10 -8.21
N ASP A 184 13.66 -7.99 -9.51
CA ASP A 184 14.06 -6.85 -10.32
C ASP A 184 13.48 -5.53 -9.76
N CYS A 185 12.20 -5.53 -9.38
CA CYS A 185 11.57 -4.35 -8.74
C CYS A 185 12.27 -3.97 -7.42
N MET A 186 12.60 -4.96 -6.61
CA MET A 186 13.30 -4.74 -5.33
C MET A 186 14.73 -4.24 -5.53
N ASP A 187 15.42 -4.71 -6.57
CA ASP A 187 16.78 -4.27 -6.89
C ASP A 187 16.79 -2.79 -7.31
N VAL A 188 15.81 -2.34 -8.08
CA VAL A 188 15.65 -0.91 -8.38
C VAL A 188 15.44 -0.09 -7.09
N LEU A 189 14.59 -0.53 -6.16
CA LEU A 189 14.45 0.17 -4.87
C LEU A 189 15.76 0.21 -4.08
N ARG A 190 16.55 -0.87 -4.12
CA ARG A 190 17.86 -0.97 -3.47
C ARG A 190 18.88 -0.01 -4.07
N GLU A 191 18.86 0.18 -5.39
CA GLU A 191 19.69 1.18 -6.08
C GLU A 191 19.31 2.60 -5.67
N HIS A 192 18.03 2.84 -5.36
CA HIS A 192 17.54 4.12 -4.84
C HIS A 192 17.69 4.26 -3.31
N GLY A 193 18.51 3.39 -2.69
CA GLY A 193 18.94 3.45 -1.30
C GLY A 193 17.92 2.95 -0.27
N PHE A 194 16.91 2.22 -0.72
CA PHE A 194 16.08 1.44 0.20
C PHE A 194 16.73 0.10 0.53
N GLU A 195 16.38 -0.42 1.68
CA GLU A 195 16.60 -1.81 2.06
C GLU A 195 15.24 -2.50 2.00
N VAL A 196 15.16 -3.63 1.28
CA VAL A 196 13.95 -4.44 1.16
C VAL A 196 14.28 -5.85 1.64
N VAL A 197 13.68 -6.25 2.76
CA VAL A 197 13.96 -7.51 3.45
C VAL A 197 12.68 -8.32 3.56
N GLU A 198 12.69 -9.54 3.04
CA GLU A 198 11.60 -10.50 3.27
C GLU A 198 11.51 -10.84 4.76
N VAL A 199 10.31 -10.72 5.33
CA VAL A 199 10.03 -10.97 6.75
C VAL A 199 9.02 -12.07 6.98
N ASP A 200 8.27 -12.47 5.95
CA ASP A 200 7.27 -13.51 6.01
C ASP A 200 6.98 -14.07 4.62
N ARG A 201 6.50 -15.30 4.56
CA ARG A 201 6.08 -15.96 3.32
C ARG A 201 4.97 -16.95 3.59
N VAL A 202 3.93 -16.88 2.77
CA VAL A 202 2.72 -17.69 2.88
C VAL A 202 2.37 -18.25 1.51
N THR A 203 1.87 -19.48 1.46
CA THR A 203 1.20 -20.02 0.27
C THR A 203 -0.29 -20.07 0.54
N THR A 204 -1.08 -19.49 -0.35
CA THR A 204 -2.54 -19.44 -0.23
C THR A 204 -3.19 -19.74 -1.58
N PRO A 205 -4.40 -20.33 -1.60
CA PRO A 205 -5.22 -20.41 -2.80
C PRO A 205 -5.49 -19.02 -3.39
N LEU A 206 -5.61 -18.95 -4.71
CA LEU A 206 -6.01 -17.72 -5.41
C LEU A 206 -7.53 -17.50 -5.24
N LEU A 207 -7.94 -16.26 -5.02
CA LEU A 207 -9.33 -15.83 -4.90
C LEU A 207 -10.13 -16.14 -6.16
N ARG A 208 -9.53 -15.88 -7.33
CA ARG A 208 -10.18 -16.04 -8.64
C ARG A 208 -9.95 -17.41 -9.28
N ASP A 209 -9.03 -18.21 -8.74
CA ASP A 209 -8.85 -19.61 -9.11
C ASP A 209 -8.47 -20.46 -7.88
N PRO A 210 -9.45 -20.85 -7.05
CA PRO A 210 -9.17 -21.59 -5.82
C PRO A 210 -8.56 -22.99 -6.02
N GLY A 211 -8.54 -23.50 -7.25
CA GLY A 211 -7.84 -24.73 -7.60
C GLY A 211 -6.33 -24.56 -7.70
N GLN A 212 -5.86 -23.32 -7.80
CA GLN A 212 -4.45 -22.94 -7.83
C GLN A 212 -4.04 -22.24 -6.54
N SER A 213 -2.75 -22.33 -6.21
CA SER A 213 -2.15 -21.63 -5.07
C SER A 213 -0.86 -20.97 -5.52
N ALA A 214 -0.56 -19.82 -4.94
CA ALA A 214 0.69 -19.10 -5.18
C ALA A 214 1.37 -18.76 -3.85
N ALA A 215 2.68 -18.55 -3.91
CA ALA A 215 3.43 -18.05 -2.78
C ALA A 215 3.40 -16.51 -2.78
N PHE A 216 3.23 -15.92 -1.62
CA PHE A 216 3.24 -14.48 -1.38
C PHE A 216 4.23 -14.18 -0.27
N ALA A 217 5.02 -13.15 -0.44
CA ALA A 217 6.01 -12.72 0.53
C ALA A 217 5.67 -11.33 1.06
N VAL A 218 5.97 -11.09 2.33
CA VAL A 218 5.90 -9.79 2.97
C VAL A 218 7.32 -9.25 3.13
N TYR A 219 7.50 -8.00 2.77
CA TYR A 219 8.77 -7.31 2.82
C TYR A 219 8.69 -6.12 3.77
N ARG A 220 9.71 -5.95 4.61
CA ARG A 220 9.94 -4.69 5.33
C ARG A 220 10.82 -3.80 4.46
N ILE A 221 10.44 -2.53 4.37
CA ILE A 221 11.20 -1.51 3.66
C ILE A 221 11.75 -0.50 4.68
N SER A 222 13.04 -0.22 4.57
CA SER A 222 13.77 0.80 5.36
C SER A 222 14.63 1.65 4.43
N LEU A 223 15.02 2.85 4.87
CA LEU A 223 16.09 3.60 4.21
C LEU A 223 17.45 3.06 4.67
N ARG A 224 18.43 2.91 3.77
CA ARG A 224 19.79 2.53 4.17
C ARG A 224 20.42 3.62 5.05
N HIS A 225 21.03 3.21 6.16
CA HIS A 225 21.80 4.12 7.01
C HIS A 225 23.02 4.67 6.23
N GLY A 226 23.14 6.00 6.14
CA GLY A 226 24.26 6.68 5.47
C GLY A 226 23.87 7.52 4.26
N ASP A 227 22.69 7.31 3.67
CA ASP A 227 22.16 8.14 2.57
C ASP A 227 21.61 9.50 3.03
N TYR A 228 21.87 9.88 4.29
CA TYR A 228 21.39 11.11 4.92
C TYR A 228 22.05 12.36 4.33
N GLU A 229 23.32 12.29 3.92
CA GLU A 229 24.10 13.47 3.52
C GLU A 229 24.08 13.77 2.02
N ASN A 230 23.83 12.77 1.16
CA ASN A 230 23.99 12.99 -0.29
C ASN A 230 22.80 13.67 -0.99
N PHE A 231 21.63 13.78 -0.35
CA PHE A 231 20.43 14.33 -1.00
C PHE A 231 19.88 15.62 -0.38
N SER A 232 20.29 16.00 0.84
CA SER A 232 19.99 17.34 1.36
C SER A 232 20.65 18.44 0.52
N CYS A 233 21.71 18.11 -0.23
CA CYS A 233 22.35 19.03 -1.17
C CYS A 233 21.63 19.17 -2.52
N SER A 234 20.80 18.21 -2.96
CA SER A 234 20.19 18.27 -4.30
C SER A 234 18.82 18.95 -4.37
N LEU A 235 18.19 19.26 -3.22
CA LEU A 235 16.94 20.04 -3.17
C LEU A 235 17.16 21.53 -2.84
N SER A 236 18.42 21.97 -2.85
CA SER A 236 18.81 23.38 -2.70
C SER A 236 19.30 23.94 -4.04
N CYS A 237 18.44 23.98 -5.06
CA CYS A 237 18.66 24.73 -6.31
C CYS A 237 17.34 25.28 -6.82
#